data_AF-M8ARR6-F1
#
_entry.id   AF-M8ARR6-F1
#
_cell.length_a   1.000
_cell.length_b   1.000
_cell.length_c   1.000
_cell.angle_alpha   90.00
_cell.angle_beta   90.00
_cell.angle_gamma   90.00
#
_symmetry.space_group_name_H-M   'P 1'
#
loop_
_entity.id
_entity.type
_entity.pdbx_description
1 polymer ?
#
loop_
_entity_poly.entity_id
_entity_poly.type
_entity_poly.pdbx_seq_one_letter_code
_entity_poly.pdbx_strand_id
1 'polypeptide(L)'
;MAARLLFSLLLILLVGSHGAFASVQETCAKAMKGSEHKNLESFCVTTLQAAPGSASADAKGLAAALATCRRRYIEALNVVHSAVHALATGRKQAYVAEMGAVRRSAIDCDDAFGGRGGDAAAKPGEAPLRKVNDDAENLTTMAMLIVITL
;
A
#
# COMPACT_ATOMS: atom_id res chain seq x y z
N MET A 1 -20.33 -34.96 -15.73
CA MET A 1 -20.85 -33.97 -14.77
C MET A 1 -19.77 -32.99 -14.30
N ALA A 2 -18.51 -33.42 -14.09
CA ALA A 2 -17.39 -32.54 -13.69
C ALA A 2 -17.08 -31.37 -14.65
N ALA A 3 -17.15 -31.59 -15.97
CA ALA A 3 -16.84 -30.54 -16.96
C ALA A 3 -17.82 -29.35 -16.93
N ARG A 4 -19.09 -29.57 -16.56
CA ARG A 4 -20.08 -28.49 -16.42
C ARG A 4 -19.82 -27.64 -15.17
N LEU A 5 -19.42 -28.27 -14.07
CA LEU A 5 -19.08 -27.59 -12.83
C LEU A 5 -17.82 -26.71 -12.99
N LEU A 6 -16.80 -27.21 -13.70
CA LEU A 6 -15.60 -26.43 -14.00
C LEU A 6 -15.90 -25.22 -14.89
N PHE A 7 -16.76 -25.40 -15.90
CA PHE A 7 -17.16 -24.30 -16.79
C PHE A 7 -18.00 -23.23 -16.08
N SER A 8 -18.91 -23.65 -15.18
CA SER A 8 -19.67 -22.74 -14.33
C SER A 8 -18.78 -21.98 -13.33
N LEU A 9 -17.78 -22.65 -12.74
CA LEU A 9 -16.81 -22.00 -11.83
C LEU A 9 -15.96 -20.97 -12.59
N LEU A 10 -15.53 -21.29 -13.82
CA LEU A 10 -14.78 -20.38 -14.68
C LEU A 10 -15.62 -19.14 -15.02
N LEU A 11 -16.90 -19.32 -15.34
CA LEU A 11 -17.81 -18.21 -15.65
C LEU A 11 -18.05 -17.29 -14.44
N ILE A 12 -18.15 -17.85 -13.22
CA ILE A 12 -18.30 -17.05 -12.00
C ILE A 12 -17.03 -16.23 -11.73
N LEU A 13 -15.85 -16.83 -11.91
CA LEU A 13 -14.55 -16.15 -11.78
C LEU A 13 -14.36 -15.06 -12.85
N LEU A 14 -14.82 -15.30 -14.09
CA LEU A 14 -14.80 -14.31 -15.16
C LEU A 14 -15.77 -13.15 -14.90
N VAL A 15 -17.01 -13.41 -14.44
CA VAL A 15 -17.97 -12.35 -14.13
C VAL A 15 -17.52 -11.52 -12.92
N GLY A 16 -16.93 -12.15 -11.91
CA GLY A 16 -16.35 -11.46 -10.74
C GLY A 16 -15.18 -10.54 -11.10
N SER A 17 -14.34 -10.94 -12.06
CA SER A 17 -13.20 -10.14 -12.52
C SER A 17 -13.61 -8.97 -13.44
N HIS A 18 -14.67 -9.13 -14.24
CA HIS A 18 -15.20 -8.03 -15.08
C HIS A 18 -15.97 -6.98 -14.26
N GLY A 19 -16.68 -7.39 -13.19
CA GLY A 19 -17.39 -6.47 -12.30
C GLY A 19 -16.44 -5.57 -11.49
N ALA A 20 -15.35 -6.13 -10.97
CA ALA A 20 -14.33 -5.39 -10.23
C ALA A 20 -13.53 -4.39 -11.11
N PHE A 21 -13.26 -4.77 -12.36
CA PHE A 21 -12.62 -3.87 -13.34
C PHE A 21 -13.49 -2.66 -13.67
N ALA A 22 -14.80 -2.89 -13.85
CA ALA A 22 -15.75 -1.82 -14.13
C ALA A 22 -15.86 -0.84 -12.94
N SER A 23 -15.87 -1.32 -11.69
CA SER A 23 -15.99 -0.47 -10.51
C SER A 23 -14.76 0.42 -10.26
N VAL A 24 -13.55 -0.10 -10.48
CA VAL A 24 -12.32 0.70 -10.32
C VAL A 24 -12.23 1.78 -11.39
N GLN A 25 -12.55 1.43 -12.64
CA GLN A 25 -12.53 2.38 -13.75
C GLN A 25 -13.56 3.49 -13.58
N GLU A 26 -14.79 3.15 -13.18
CA GLU A 26 -15.84 4.15 -12.90
C GLU A 26 -15.48 5.04 -11.69
N THR A 27 -14.88 4.46 -10.65
CA THR A 27 -14.43 5.21 -9.46
C THR A 27 -13.34 6.22 -9.82
N CYS A 28 -12.33 5.79 -10.59
CA CYS A 28 -11.26 6.67 -11.05
C CYS A 28 -11.79 7.74 -12.02
N ALA A 29 -12.63 7.38 -12.98
CA ALA A 29 -13.25 8.35 -13.89
C ALA A 29 -14.08 9.39 -13.13
N LYS A 30 -14.85 8.97 -12.11
CA LYS A 30 -15.63 9.88 -11.26
C LYS A 30 -14.75 10.77 -10.40
N ALA A 31 -13.66 10.24 -9.82
CA ALA A 31 -12.71 11.03 -9.03
C ALA A 31 -12.00 12.11 -9.88
N MET A 32 -11.74 11.81 -11.15
CA MET A 32 -11.08 12.74 -12.07
C MET A 32 -12.06 13.72 -12.74
N LYS A 33 -13.35 13.40 -12.78
CA LYS A 33 -14.40 14.25 -13.36
C LYS A 33 -14.53 15.56 -12.58
N GLY A 34 -14.07 16.65 -13.19
CA GLY A 34 -14.08 18.00 -12.60
C GLY A 34 -12.77 18.42 -11.93
N SER A 35 -11.77 17.53 -11.88
CA SER A 35 -10.42 17.86 -11.43
C SER A 35 -9.57 18.48 -12.54
N GLU A 36 -8.51 19.22 -12.17
CA GLU A 36 -7.45 19.66 -13.10
C GLU A 36 -6.51 18.50 -13.49
N HIS A 37 -6.57 17.37 -12.80
CA HIS A 37 -5.64 16.23 -12.92
C HIS A 37 -6.19 15.07 -13.75
N LYS A 38 -6.93 15.37 -14.83
CA LYS A 38 -7.58 14.36 -15.69
C LYS A 38 -6.61 13.32 -16.24
N ASN A 39 -5.33 13.67 -16.40
CA ASN A 39 -4.26 12.77 -16.85
C ASN A 39 -3.91 11.66 -15.83
N LEU A 40 -4.35 11.78 -14.58
CA LEU A 40 -4.10 10.77 -13.54
C LEU A 40 -5.12 9.65 -13.53
N GLU A 41 -6.17 9.68 -14.38
CA GLU A 41 -7.17 8.61 -14.42
C GLU A 41 -6.52 7.25 -14.72
N SER A 42 -5.69 7.18 -15.76
CA SER A 42 -4.93 5.97 -16.11
C SER A 42 -4.01 5.52 -14.96
N PHE A 43 -3.39 6.48 -14.26
CA PHE A 43 -2.56 6.19 -13.10
C PHE A 43 -3.39 5.64 -11.92
N CYS A 44 -4.55 6.21 -11.65
CA CYS A 44 -5.51 5.75 -10.63
C CYS A 44 -5.96 4.33 -10.95
N VAL A 45 -6.39 4.08 -12.19
CA VAL A 45 -6.86 2.78 -12.65
C VAL A 45 -5.73 1.75 -12.55
N THR A 46 -4.54 2.06 -13.05
CA THR A 46 -3.38 1.16 -12.97
C THR A 46 -2.97 0.86 -11.53
N THR A 47 -2.96 1.87 -10.65
CA THR A 47 -2.57 1.72 -9.24
C THR A 47 -3.57 0.86 -8.46
N LEU A 48 -4.86 0.97 -8.77
CA LEU A 48 -5.93 0.23 -8.09
C LEU A 48 -6.21 -1.14 -8.72
N GLN A 49 -5.99 -1.31 -10.01
CA GLN A 49 -6.08 -2.62 -10.67
C GLN A 49 -4.86 -3.50 -10.35
N ALA A 50 -3.71 -2.87 -10.06
CA ALA A 50 -2.54 -3.61 -9.65
C ALA A 50 -2.81 -4.42 -8.37
N ALA A 51 -3.75 -4.07 -7.50
CA ALA A 51 -3.98 -4.82 -6.26
C ALA A 51 -5.17 -5.78 -6.33
N PRO A 52 -4.97 -7.10 -6.09
CA PRO A 52 -6.07 -8.03 -5.88
C PRO A 52 -6.86 -7.75 -4.60
N GLY A 53 -6.25 -7.06 -3.63
CA GLY A 53 -6.95 -6.50 -2.47
C GLY A 53 -7.93 -5.37 -2.83
N SER A 54 -7.69 -4.60 -3.89
CA SER A 54 -8.64 -3.59 -4.40
C SER A 54 -9.59 -4.14 -5.47
N ALA A 55 -9.37 -5.36 -5.95
CA ALA A 55 -10.37 -6.10 -6.71
C ALA A 55 -11.49 -6.63 -5.81
N SER A 56 -11.22 -6.82 -4.51
CA SER A 56 -12.20 -7.26 -3.49
C SER A 56 -12.60 -6.17 -2.49
N ALA A 57 -11.76 -5.16 -2.24
CA ALA A 57 -12.13 -4.01 -1.44
C ALA A 57 -13.04 -3.07 -2.25
N ASP A 58 -14.22 -2.81 -1.71
CA ASP A 58 -15.05 -1.73 -2.21
C ASP A 58 -14.32 -0.37 -2.08
N ALA A 59 -14.80 0.66 -2.78
CA ALA A 59 -14.20 2.00 -2.74
C ALA A 59 -14.03 2.55 -1.29
N LYS A 60 -14.84 2.04 -0.35
CA LYS A 60 -14.78 2.39 1.07
C LYS A 60 -13.59 1.73 1.78
N GLY A 61 -13.33 0.45 1.52
CA GLY A 61 -12.15 -0.26 2.02
C GLY A 61 -10.85 0.38 1.54
N LEU A 62 -10.80 0.75 0.26
CA LEU A 62 -9.66 1.47 -0.31
C LEU A 62 -9.45 2.85 0.34
N ALA A 63 -10.52 3.63 0.54
CA ALA A 63 -10.43 4.91 1.21
C ALA A 63 -9.95 4.78 2.68
N ALA A 64 -10.38 3.73 3.38
CA ALA A 64 -9.95 3.45 4.75
C ALA A 64 -8.46 3.06 4.83
N ALA A 65 -7.98 2.26 3.88
CA ALA A 65 -6.56 1.91 3.77
C ALA A 65 -5.69 3.15 3.51
N LEU A 66 -6.08 3.99 2.54
CA LEU A 66 -5.39 5.25 2.26
C LEU A 66 -5.40 6.22 3.45
N ALA A 67 -6.53 6.32 4.18
CA ALA A 67 -6.60 7.11 5.41
C ALA A 67 -5.64 6.59 6.48
N THR A 68 -5.48 5.26 6.58
CA THR A 68 -4.52 4.63 7.49
C THR A 68 -3.09 4.94 7.10
N CYS A 69 -2.73 4.74 5.83
CA CYS A 69 -1.42 5.10 5.31
C CYS A 69 -1.07 6.57 5.54
N ARG A 70 -2.00 7.49 5.23
CA ARG A 70 -1.81 8.92 5.45
C ARG A 70 -1.48 9.22 6.91
N ARG A 71 -2.24 8.66 7.85
CA ARG A 71 -1.99 8.83 9.29
C ARG A 71 -0.63 8.28 9.70
N ARG A 72 -0.28 7.07 9.28
CA ARG A 72 1.01 6.43 9.60
C ARG A 72 2.21 7.18 9.05
N TYR A 73 2.12 7.72 7.83
CA TYR A 73 3.19 8.52 7.26
C TYR A 73 3.32 9.89 7.93
N ILE A 74 2.24 10.51 8.39
CA ILE A 74 2.33 11.74 9.21
C ILE A 74 3.04 11.44 10.53
N GLU A 75 2.68 10.35 11.22
CA GLU A 75 3.35 9.90 12.43
C GLU A 75 4.84 9.64 12.17
N ALA A 76 5.19 8.94 11.09
CA ALA A 76 6.56 8.68 10.67
C ALA A 76 7.36 9.97 10.46
N LEU A 77 6.82 10.93 9.70
CA LEU A 77 7.49 12.21 9.42
C LEU A 77 7.77 13.00 10.70
N ASN A 78 6.83 13.00 11.65
CA ASN A 78 7.05 13.64 12.95
C ASN A 78 8.19 12.97 13.75
N VAL A 79 8.31 11.64 13.67
CA VAL A 79 9.38 10.89 14.35
C VAL A 79 10.75 11.10 13.69
N VAL A 80 10.81 11.27 12.36
CA VAL A 80 12.08 11.50 11.63
C VAL A 80 12.84 12.72 12.17
N HIS A 81 12.13 13.80 12.52
CA HIS A 81 12.78 14.98 13.11
C HIS A 81 13.48 14.66 14.45
N SER A 82 12.83 13.86 15.31
CA SER A 82 13.42 13.39 16.57
C SER A 82 14.62 12.47 16.33
N ALA A 83 14.50 11.55 15.36
CA ALA A 83 15.59 10.67 14.93
C ALA A 83 16.82 11.48 14.50
N VAL A 84 16.65 12.42 13.57
CA VAL A 84 17.75 13.27 13.10
C VAL A 84 18.40 14.04 14.25
N HIS A 85 17.62 14.54 15.21
CA HIS A 85 18.16 15.19 16.40
C HIS A 85 18.91 14.21 17.32
N ALA A 86 18.40 13.00 17.53
CA ALA A 86 19.09 11.96 18.28
C ALA A 86 20.44 11.59 17.64
N LEU A 87 20.49 11.47 16.31
CA LEU A 87 21.74 11.22 15.59
C LEU A 87 22.73 12.38 15.76
N ALA A 88 22.28 13.62 15.58
CA ALA A 88 23.13 14.81 15.72
C ALA A 88 23.69 14.98 17.15
N THR A 89 22.99 14.46 18.15
CA THR A 89 23.39 14.49 19.57
C THR A 89 24.13 13.22 20.01
N GLY A 90 24.47 12.32 19.09
CA GLY A 90 25.21 11.08 19.37
C GLY A 90 24.39 9.98 20.06
N ARG A 91 23.08 10.15 20.19
CA ARG A 91 22.16 9.18 20.83
C ARG A 91 21.73 8.08 19.86
N LYS A 92 22.68 7.20 19.49
CA LYS A 92 22.50 6.15 18.48
C LYS A 92 21.33 5.20 18.78
N GLN A 93 21.17 4.76 20.03
CA GLN A 93 20.06 3.87 20.41
C GLN A 93 18.69 4.55 20.26
N ALA A 94 18.60 5.85 20.56
CA ALA A 94 17.38 6.62 20.36
C ALA A 94 17.06 6.76 18.86
N TYR A 95 18.06 7.08 18.03
CA TYR A 95 17.92 7.09 16.58
C TYR A 95 17.36 5.77 16.05
N VAL A 96 17.93 4.63 16.47
CA VAL A 96 17.50 3.30 16.03
C VAL A 96 16.06 3.02 16.46
N ALA A 97 15.70 3.35 17.70
CA ALA A 97 14.33 3.16 18.18
C ALA A 97 13.31 4.00 17.39
N GLU A 98 13.66 5.26 17.10
CA GLU A 98 12.82 6.21 16.36
C GLU A 98 12.69 5.82 14.89
N MET A 99 13.80 5.48 14.22
CA MET A 99 13.76 4.96 12.84
C MET A 99 13.05 3.60 12.75
N GLY A 100 13.10 2.79 13.81
CA GLY A 100 12.30 1.57 13.91
C GLY A 100 10.79 1.86 13.98
N ALA A 101 10.37 2.97 14.56
CA ALA A 101 8.97 3.42 14.52
C ALA A 101 8.58 3.90 13.11
N VAL A 102 9.46 4.64 12.43
CA VAL A 102 9.27 5.04 11.02
C VAL A 102 9.09 3.81 10.12
N ARG A 103 9.93 2.79 10.30
CA ARG A 103 9.82 1.50 9.60
C ARG A 103 8.46 0.84 9.82
N ARG A 104 8.00 0.76 11.07
CA ARG A 104 6.70 0.16 11.41
C ARG A 104 5.53 0.91 10.76
N SER A 105 5.59 2.23 10.65
CA SER A 105 4.54 2.99 9.95
C SER A 105 4.38 2.56 8.48
N ALA A 106 5.47 2.24 7.78
CA ALA A 106 5.42 1.74 6.41
C ALA A 106 4.80 0.34 6.34
N ILE A 107 5.15 -0.54 7.28
CA ILE A 107 4.57 -1.89 7.41
C ILE A 107 3.08 -1.80 7.71
N ASP A 108 2.67 -0.98 8.67
CA ASP A 108 1.25 -0.79 9.04
C ASP A 108 0.42 -0.22 7.87
N CYS A 109 1.01 0.66 7.05
CA CYS A 109 0.35 1.15 5.83
C CYS A 109 0.15 0.00 4.83
N ASP A 110 1.16 -0.82 4.65
CA ASP A 110 1.10 -1.98 3.77
C ASP A 110 0.09 -3.04 4.23
N ASP A 111 0.04 -3.31 5.53
CA ASP A 111 -0.91 -4.21 6.17
C ASP A 111 -2.36 -3.72 6.02
N ALA A 112 -2.57 -2.39 5.99
CA ALA A 112 -3.89 -1.81 5.73
C ALA A 112 -4.43 -2.15 4.32
N PHE A 113 -3.55 -2.52 3.38
CA PHE A 113 -3.93 -3.02 2.05
C PHE A 113 -4.04 -4.56 1.98
N GLY A 114 -4.00 -5.26 3.11
CA GLY A 114 -4.03 -6.73 3.18
C GLY A 114 -2.67 -7.38 3.41
N GLY A 115 -1.62 -6.57 3.60
CA GLY A 115 -0.28 -7.03 3.96
C GLY A 115 0.37 -7.93 2.90
N ARG A 116 1.50 -8.54 3.26
CA ARG A 116 2.23 -9.50 2.40
C ARG A 116 1.57 -10.90 2.33
N GLY A 117 0.49 -11.13 3.07
CA GLY A 117 -0.09 -12.47 3.30
C GLY A 117 -1.60 -12.62 3.09
N GLY A 118 -2.31 -11.57 2.67
CA GLY A 118 -3.72 -11.67 2.29
C GLY A 118 -3.87 -12.29 0.91
N ASP A 119 -4.44 -13.50 0.85
CA ASP A 119 -4.69 -14.35 -0.31
C ASP A 119 -3.50 -14.52 -1.29
N ALA A 120 -3.05 -15.77 -1.44
CA ALA A 120 -1.97 -16.19 -2.35
C ALA A 120 -2.18 -15.88 -3.86
N ALA A 121 -3.21 -15.10 -4.21
CA ALA A 121 -3.44 -14.53 -5.53
C ALA A 121 -2.77 -13.15 -5.69
N ALA A 122 -2.33 -12.49 -4.62
CA ALA A 122 -1.55 -11.25 -4.68
C ALA A 122 -0.10 -11.52 -5.08
N LYS A 123 0.28 -11.13 -6.30
CA LYS A 123 1.67 -11.20 -6.72
C LYS A 123 2.49 -10.17 -5.91
N PRO A 124 3.76 -10.47 -5.62
CA PRO A 124 4.67 -9.48 -5.04
C PRO A 124 4.71 -8.23 -5.93
N GLY A 125 4.37 -7.06 -5.38
CA GLY A 125 4.33 -5.78 -6.12
C GLY A 125 2.94 -5.20 -6.38
N GLU A 126 1.87 -5.87 -5.97
CA GLU A 126 0.51 -5.52 -6.40
C GLU A 126 -0.26 -4.55 -5.46
N ALA A 127 0.13 -4.36 -4.19
CA ALA A 127 -0.57 -3.42 -3.29
C ALA A 127 -0.35 -1.92 -3.66
N PRO A 128 -1.37 -1.03 -3.54
CA PRO A 128 -1.17 0.40 -3.74
C PRO A 128 -0.13 0.91 -2.73
N LEU A 129 0.80 1.76 -3.19
CA LEU A 129 1.95 2.23 -2.40
C LEU A 129 2.98 1.16 -1.97
N ARG A 130 2.85 -0.11 -2.39
CA ARG A 130 3.79 -1.20 -2.05
C ARG A 130 5.25 -0.79 -2.21
N LYS A 131 5.61 -0.25 -3.37
CA LYS A 131 6.99 0.19 -3.65
C LYS A 131 7.45 1.26 -2.65
N VAL A 132 6.59 2.23 -2.32
CA VAL A 132 6.91 3.30 -1.37
C VAL A 132 7.09 2.74 0.04
N ASN A 133 6.23 1.80 0.44
CA ASN A 133 6.35 1.12 1.73
C ASN A 133 7.64 0.28 1.81
N ASP A 134 7.94 -0.49 0.76
CA ASP A 134 9.16 -1.31 0.67
C ASP A 134 10.43 -0.43 0.67
N ASP A 135 10.44 0.67 -0.08
CA ASP A 135 11.56 1.61 -0.11
C ASP A 135 11.76 2.25 1.28
N ALA A 136 10.67 2.63 1.96
CA ALA A 136 10.74 3.18 3.32
C ALA A 136 11.24 2.13 4.33
N GLU A 137 10.81 0.88 4.22
CA GLU A 137 11.29 -0.23 5.05
C GLU A 137 12.79 -0.48 4.85
N ASN A 138 13.24 -0.54 3.61
CA ASN A 138 14.63 -0.79 3.26
C ASN A 138 15.54 0.37 3.70
N LEU A 139 15.14 1.62 3.42
CA LEU A 139 15.90 2.80 3.82
C LEU A 139 16.05 2.92 5.33
N THR A 140 14.97 2.73 6.08
CA THR A 140 15.01 2.78 7.55
C THR A 140 15.88 1.65 8.12
N THR A 141 15.80 0.45 7.55
CA THR A 141 16.66 -0.68 7.93
C THR A 141 18.13 -0.38 7.70
N MET A 142 18.48 0.08 6.49
CA MET A 142 19.85 0.47 6.14
C MET A 142 20.38 1.56 7.07
N ALA A 143 19.58 2.60 7.33
CA ALA A 143 19.98 3.72 8.17
C ALA A 143 20.24 3.28 9.62
N MET A 144 19.38 2.41 10.18
CA MET A 144 19.60 1.82 11.49
C MET A 144 20.89 0.99 11.54
N LEU A 145 21.13 0.12 10.54
CA LEU A 145 22.34 -0.70 10.46
C LEU A 145 23.60 0.17 10.42
N ILE A 146 23.62 1.21 9.60
CA ILE A 146 24.72 2.17 9.52
C ILE A 146 24.98 2.77 10.91
N VAL A 147 23.96 3.32 11.56
CA VAL A 147 24.14 4.01 12.86
C VAL A 147 24.54 3.07 13.99
N ILE A 148 24.12 1.81 13.97
CA ILE A 148 24.56 0.79 14.95
C ILE A 148 26.06 0.49 14.78
N THR A 149 26.60 0.59 13.55
CA THR A 149 28.02 0.32 13.27
C THR A 149 28.95 1.51 13.46
N LEU A 150 28.40 2.73 13.55
CA LEU A 150 29.16 3.93 13.92
C LEU A 150 29.56 3.87 15.40
#